data_AF-A0A7W8KR18-F1
#
_entry.id   AF-A0A7W8KR18-F1
#
_cell.length_a   1.000
_cell.length_b   1.000
_cell.length_c   1.000
_cell.angle_alpha   90.00
_cell.angle_beta   90.00
_cell.angle_gamma   90.00
#
_symmetry.space_group_name_H-M   'P 1'
#
loop_
_entity.id
_entity.type
_entity.pdbx_description
1 polymer ?
#
loop_
_entity_poly.entity_id
_entity_poly.type
_entity_poly.pdbx_seq_one_letter_code
_entity_poly.pdbx_strand_id
1 'polypeptide(L)'
;MNNLDASRLAQLMSLMCDAIALGGAGMHGPALEKVAAGLAIEPEFFPLLMQRGRLQEQGGYLQDAVASYEECLALSPALAEAAAARTRALQALVGQCERQQAASSPSPSQEASIRKAEALFKLGLPEQALEAIAPAAVAFPSDFSILNLRADILLRLNRHEQALACYERQEALDSGAGMALIQFNRGNVLRQMGRFGDALSCYEQAISRHPGFAEARVARSHLLLMAGRYEEGWREHEARRAIAQIRRADLRSASPPWQAGMDLAGKTVLLWAEQGLGDSLQFARYIPDVAQRAQHVIVCVPPQLLPLLQPAFPACRFIGNDKALPPHDVHAPLLSLPLLLGRLDPAQGPLPPYLATDPGQVAHWAARLGRRDGLPRRPRIGMAWAGRQYGIVNHTRDLALAQLKPVLDVDADFICLQQSVPVPDQEYAATLPNLQVFPLTDWADTAALLANLDLVISVDSAAAHLAGALGMPVWLMLRLEGEWRWGQQPDRSAWYPRMRLFRQRERGNWDDVLEEVAAAVRLLPGMD
;
A
#
# COMPACT_ATOMS: atom_id res chain seq x y z
N MET A 1 -17.31 -1.85 -15.25
CA MET A 1 -18.79 -1.91 -15.19
C MET A 1 -19.24 -3.13 -15.98
N ASN A 2 -19.96 -4.04 -15.34
CA ASN A 2 -20.63 -5.13 -16.06
C ASN A 2 -21.58 -4.53 -17.11
N ASN A 3 -21.67 -5.14 -18.29
CA ASN A 3 -22.67 -4.78 -19.30
C ASN A 3 -24.06 -5.12 -18.75
N LEU A 4 -24.67 -4.19 -18.02
CA LEU A 4 -26.07 -4.27 -17.63
C LEU A 4 -26.93 -4.19 -18.90
N ASP A 5 -27.81 -5.16 -19.10
CA ASP A 5 -28.80 -5.06 -20.17
C ASP A 5 -29.80 -3.91 -19.89
N ALA A 6 -30.41 -3.37 -20.95
CA ALA A 6 -31.28 -2.20 -20.85
C ALA A 6 -32.53 -2.44 -19.97
N SER A 7 -33.01 -3.68 -19.88
CA SER A 7 -34.18 -4.05 -19.08
C SER A 7 -33.88 -3.99 -17.59
N ARG A 8 -32.74 -4.56 -17.17
CA ARG A 8 -32.25 -4.49 -15.79
C ARG A 8 -31.98 -3.05 -15.37
N LEU A 9 -31.35 -2.25 -16.24
CA LEU A 9 -31.09 -0.85 -15.94
C LEU A 9 -32.40 -0.07 -15.74
N ALA A 10 -33.41 -0.28 -16.59
CA ALA A 10 -34.71 0.36 -16.43
C ALA A 10 -35.40 -0.03 -15.10
N GLN A 11 -35.31 -1.31 -14.72
CA GLN A 11 -35.84 -1.79 -13.45
C GLN A 11 -35.14 -1.15 -12.24
N LEU A 12 -33.80 -1.07 -12.27
CA LEU A 12 -33.01 -0.41 -11.22
C LEU A 12 -33.34 1.08 -11.11
N MET A 13 -33.48 1.77 -12.24
CA MET A 13 -33.86 3.19 -12.26
C MET A 13 -35.27 3.43 -11.69
N SER A 14 -36.24 2.56 -12.01
CA SER A 14 -37.59 2.63 -11.47
C SER A 14 -37.60 2.51 -9.94
N LEU A 15 -36.91 1.49 -9.41
CA LEU A 15 -36.78 1.28 -7.96
C LEU A 15 -36.09 2.46 -7.26
N MET A 16 -35.09 3.05 -7.91
CA MET A 16 -34.41 4.24 -7.40
C MET A 16 -35.35 5.46 -7.34
N CYS A 17 -36.14 5.70 -8.39
CA CYS A 17 -37.12 6.79 -8.41
C CYS A 17 -38.19 6.61 -7.31
N ASP A 18 -38.72 5.40 -7.14
CA ASP A 18 -39.65 5.07 -6.06
C ASP A 18 -39.03 5.37 -4.68
N ALA A 19 -37.78 4.95 -4.47
CA ALA A 19 -37.06 5.19 -3.23
C ALA A 19 -36.89 6.69 -2.93
N ILE A 20 -36.53 7.49 -3.94
CA ILE A 20 -36.39 8.95 -3.82
C ILE A 20 -37.73 9.60 -3.49
N ALA A 21 -38.80 9.22 -4.17
CA ALA A 21 -40.14 9.76 -3.94
C ALA A 21 -40.64 9.44 -2.53
N LEU A 22 -40.52 8.19 -2.09
CA LEU A 22 -40.88 7.75 -0.74
C LEU A 22 -40.03 8.45 0.32
N GLY A 23 -38.73 8.61 0.08
CA GLY A 23 -37.83 9.36 0.95
C GLY A 23 -38.24 10.83 1.11
N GLY A 24 -38.57 11.50 0.00
CA GLY A 24 -39.08 12.89 0.02
C GLY A 24 -40.41 13.04 0.77
N ALA A 25 -41.20 11.97 0.85
CA ALA A 25 -42.44 11.91 1.64
C ALA A 25 -42.21 11.52 3.12
N GLY A 26 -40.95 11.35 3.57
CA GLY A 26 -40.62 10.92 4.93
C GLY A 26 -40.85 9.42 5.20
N MET A 27 -41.19 8.64 4.18
CA MET A 27 -41.45 7.19 4.31
C MET A 27 -40.15 6.38 4.17
N HIS A 28 -39.22 6.55 5.13
CA HIS A 28 -37.87 5.98 5.04
C HIS A 28 -37.82 4.46 4.98
N GLY A 29 -38.66 3.75 5.75
CA GLY A 29 -38.72 2.28 5.72
C GLY A 29 -39.09 1.72 4.34
N PRO A 30 -40.25 2.11 3.78
CA PRO A 30 -40.63 1.73 2.42
C PRO A 30 -39.61 2.15 1.35
N ALA A 31 -38.97 3.32 1.52
CA ALA A 31 -37.91 3.75 0.61
C ALA A 31 -36.70 2.79 0.65
N LEU A 32 -36.28 2.36 1.85
CA LEU A 32 -35.18 1.40 2.02
C LEU A 32 -35.51 0.02 1.45
N GLU A 33 -36.77 -0.42 1.51
CA GLU A 33 -37.21 -1.66 0.85
C GLU A 33 -37.04 -1.61 -0.67
N LYS A 34 -37.37 -0.46 -1.29
CA LYS A 34 -37.12 -0.25 -2.74
C LYS A 34 -35.64 -0.31 -3.08
N VAL A 35 -34.81 0.30 -2.24
CA VAL A 35 -33.35 0.23 -2.40
C VAL A 35 -32.83 -1.19 -2.26
N ALA A 36 -33.29 -1.93 -1.23
CA ALA A 36 -32.90 -3.32 -1.02
C ALA A 36 -33.32 -4.22 -2.19
N ALA A 37 -34.52 -4.03 -2.74
CA ALA A 37 -34.98 -4.76 -3.92
C ALA A 37 -34.08 -4.48 -5.14
N GLY A 38 -33.60 -3.26 -5.32
CA GLY A 38 -32.68 -2.92 -6.41
C GLY A 38 -31.28 -3.49 -6.20
N LEU A 39 -30.76 -3.45 -4.97
CA LEU A 39 -29.46 -4.06 -4.64
C LEU A 39 -29.49 -5.60 -4.69
N ALA A 40 -30.67 -6.22 -4.55
CA ALA A 40 -30.82 -7.65 -4.81
C ALA A 40 -30.68 -8.01 -6.30
N ILE A 41 -30.98 -7.07 -7.21
CA ILE A 41 -30.80 -7.23 -8.66
C ILE A 41 -29.33 -6.99 -9.04
N GLU A 42 -28.75 -5.90 -8.55
CA GLU A 42 -27.36 -5.53 -8.80
C GLU A 42 -26.73 -4.97 -7.50
N PRO A 43 -26.03 -5.82 -6.72
CA PRO A 43 -25.46 -5.43 -5.42
C PRO A 43 -24.47 -4.27 -5.48
N GLU A 44 -23.76 -4.12 -6.60
CA GLU A 44 -22.73 -3.10 -6.77
C GLU A 44 -23.26 -1.84 -7.51
N PHE A 45 -24.59 -1.66 -7.58
CA PHE A 45 -25.18 -0.50 -8.25
C PHE A 45 -25.04 0.77 -7.40
N PHE A 46 -23.95 1.51 -7.65
CA PHE A 46 -23.54 2.71 -6.91
C PHE A 46 -24.66 3.71 -6.59
N PRO A 47 -25.56 4.09 -7.54
CA PRO A 47 -26.61 5.05 -7.22
C PRO A 47 -27.54 4.58 -6.09
N LEU A 48 -27.88 3.29 -6.03
CA LEU A 48 -28.73 2.74 -4.99
C LEU A 48 -28.00 2.63 -3.64
N LEU A 49 -26.71 2.25 -3.64
CA LEU A 49 -25.89 2.26 -2.42
C LEU A 49 -25.81 3.67 -1.82
N MET A 50 -25.60 4.69 -2.67
CA MET A 50 -25.61 6.10 -2.25
C MET A 50 -26.98 6.57 -1.74
N GLN A 51 -28.09 6.11 -2.35
CA GLN A 51 -29.43 6.41 -1.87
C GLN A 51 -29.73 5.75 -0.52
N ARG A 52 -29.26 4.51 -0.30
CA ARG A 52 -29.40 3.81 0.99
C ARG A 52 -28.82 4.64 2.13
N GLY A 53 -27.58 5.10 1.97
CA GLY A 53 -26.90 5.94 2.96
C GLY A 53 -27.67 7.24 3.24
N ARG A 54 -28.18 7.91 2.19
CA ARG A 54 -28.95 9.15 2.35
C ARG A 54 -30.25 8.96 3.13
N LEU A 55 -31.00 7.90 2.82
CA LEU A 55 -32.24 7.56 3.53
C LEU A 55 -31.95 7.21 5.00
N GLN A 56 -30.85 6.51 5.27
CA GLN A 56 -30.41 6.21 6.63
C GLN A 56 -30.00 7.48 7.40
N GLU A 57 -29.28 8.42 6.78
CA GLU A 57 -28.99 9.73 7.38
C GLU A 57 -30.27 10.48 7.75
N GLN A 58 -31.23 10.56 6.82
CA GLN A 58 -32.51 11.25 7.04
C GLN A 58 -33.34 10.60 8.16
N GLY A 59 -33.32 9.28 8.26
CA GLY A 59 -33.97 8.53 9.33
C GLY A 59 -33.23 8.56 10.67
N GLY A 60 -32.05 9.19 10.77
CA GLY A 60 -31.23 9.23 11.98
C GLY A 60 -30.45 7.95 12.28
N TYR A 61 -30.43 6.99 11.35
CA TYR A 61 -29.67 5.73 11.43
C TYR A 61 -28.21 5.96 10.98
N LEU A 62 -27.50 6.81 11.72
CA LEU A 62 -26.19 7.35 11.30
C LEU A 62 -25.11 6.27 11.17
N GLN A 63 -25.11 5.23 12.02
CA GLN A 63 -24.16 4.11 11.89
C GLN A 63 -24.36 3.34 10.59
N ASP A 64 -25.62 3.05 10.24
CA ASP A 64 -25.95 2.33 9.01
C ASP A 64 -25.63 3.18 7.78
N ALA A 65 -25.87 4.50 7.86
CA ALA A 65 -25.49 5.44 6.82
C ALA A 65 -23.97 5.41 6.55
N VAL A 66 -23.16 5.48 7.61
CA VAL A 66 -21.69 5.37 7.51
C VAL A 66 -21.29 4.06 6.83
N ALA A 67 -21.88 2.93 7.23
CA ALA A 67 -21.59 1.63 6.63
C ALA A 67 -21.94 1.59 5.13
N SER A 68 -23.08 2.16 4.73
CA SER A 68 -23.46 2.26 3.31
C SER A 68 -22.50 3.10 2.48
N TYR A 69 -22.00 4.22 3.02
CA TYR A 69 -20.99 5.01 2.31
C TYR A 69 -19.63 4.32 2.27
N GLU A 70 -19.26 3.57 3.31
CA GLU A 70 -18.04 2.75 3.32
C GLU A 70 -18.10 1.62 2.28
N GLU A 71 -19.26 1.03 2.04
CA GLU A 71 -19.47 0.08 0.93
C GLU A 71 -19.27 0.74 -0.44
N CYS A 72 -19.77 1.97 -0.63
CA CYS A 72 -19.52 2.74 -1.86
C CYS A 72 -18.01 2.99 -2.06
N LEU A 73 -17.30 3.36 -1.00
CA LEU A 73 -15.86 3.63 -1.05
C LEU A 73 -15.02 2.37 -1.20
N ALA A 74 -15.50 1.21 -0.76
CA ALA A 74 -14.85 -0.07 -1.00
C ALA A 74 -14.87 -0.44 -2.49
N LEU A 75 -15.96 -0.10 -3.20
CA LEU A 75 -16.10 -0.32 -4.64
C LEU A 75 -15.40 0.76 -5.48
N SER A 76 -15.47 2.03 -5.04
CA SER A 76 -14.81 3.16 -5.70
C SER A 76 -14.21 4.12 -4.66
N PRO A 77 -12.94 3.92 -4.27
CA PRO A 77 -12.28 4.75 -3.27
C PRO A 77 -12.17 6.23 -3.64
N ALA A 78 -12.22 6.56 -4.94
CA ALA A 78 -12.11 7.92 -5.46
C ALA A 78 -13.46 8.66 -5.54
N LEU A 79 -14.56 8.06 -5.08
CA LEU A 79 -15.89 8.67 -5.13
C LEU A 79 -16.03 9.80 -4.10
N ALA A 80 -15.73 11.03 -4.53
CA ALA A 80 -15.73 12.22 -3.68
C ALA A 80 -17.06 12.46 -2.96
N GLU A 81 -18.19 12.20 -3.63
CA GLU A 81 -19.53 12.36 -3.04
C GLU A 81 -19.74 11.42 -1.83
N ALA A 82 -19.35 10.14 -1.96
CA ALA A 82 -19.44 9.17 -0.88
C ALA A 82 -18.50 9.51 0.28
N ALA A 83 -17.28 9.99 -0.02
CA ALA A 83 -16.32 10.43 0.99
C ALA A 83 -16.84 11.64 1.79
N ALA A 84 -17.43 12.62 1.11
CA ALA A 84 -18.05 13.78 1.74
C ALA A 84 -19.28 13.39 2.58
N ALA A 85 -20.14 12.51 2.06
CA ALA A 85 -21.31 12.02 2.79
C ALA A 85 -20.92 11.23 4.04
N ARG A 86 -19.95 10.30 3.93
CA ARG A 86 -19.38 9.57 5.07
C ARG A 86 -18.86 10.52 6.15
N THR A 87 -18.13 11.57 5.76
CA THR A 87 -17.57 12.54 6.71
C THR A 87 -18.68 13.28 7.47
N ARG A 88 -19.72 13.76 6.77
CA ARG A 88 -20.88 14.41 7.41
C ARG A 88 -21.62 13.45 8.35
N ALA A 89 -21.86 12.21 7.92
CA ALA A 89 -22.55 11.21 8.73
C ALA A 89 -21.75 10.88 10.02
N LEU A 90 -20.44 10.75 9.92
CA LEU A 90 -19.55 10.56 11.07
C LEU A 90 -19.60 11.75 12.05
N GLN A 91 -19.55 12.99 11.55
CA GLN A 91 -19.67 14.19 12.39
C GLN A 91 -21.03 14.26 13.11
N ALA A 92 -22.11 13.94 12.40
CA ALA A 92 -23.45 13.87 12.98
C ALA A 92 -23.54 12.78 14.07
N LEU A 93 -22.89 11.63 13.85
CA LEU A 93 -22.85 10.52 14.81
C LEU A 93 -22.12 10.92 16.09
N VAL A 94 -20.98 11.61 15.99
CA VAL A 94 -20.27 12.17 17.15
C VAL A 94 -21.20 13.08 17.96
N GLY A 95 -21.88 14.02 17.31
CA GLY A 95 -22.82 14.93 17.99
C GLY A 95 -24.07 14.22 18.56
N GLN A 96 -24.49 13.09 17.98
CA GLN A 96 -25.55 12.25 18.56
C GLN A 96 -25.08 11.58 19.85
N CYS A 97 -23.89 10.98 19.84
CA CYS A 97 -23.31 10.33 21.02
C CYS A 97 -23.06 11.33 22.17
N GLU A 98 -22.61 12.55 21.85
CA GLU A 98 -22.41 13.61 22.86
C GLU A 98 -23.71 14.02 23.56
N ARG A 99 -24.80 14.19 22.79
CA ARG A 99 -26.13 14.48 23.36
C ARG A 99 -26.64 13.34 24.24
N GLN A 100 -26.43 12.09 23.83
CA GLN A 100 -26.79 10.92 24.63
C GLN A 100 -25.99 10.84 25.94
N GLN A 101 -24.69 11.14 25.89
CA GLN A 101 -23.83 11.17 27.07
C GLN A 101 -24.25 12.28 28.05
N ALA A 102 -24.56 13.48 27.56
CA ALA A 102 -25.06 14.58 28.39
C ALA A 102 -26.38 14.22 29.10
N ALA A 103 -27.27 13.49 28.42
CA ALA A 103 -28.55 13.06 28.96
C ALA A 103 -28.47 11.89 29.97
N SER A 104 -27.35 11.15 30.03
CA SER A 104 -27.21 9.91 30.84
C SER A 104 -26.35 10.05 32.11
N SER A 105 -26.06 11.28 32.55
CA SER A 105 -25.31 11.54 33.79
C SER A 105 -25.95 10.84 35.01
N PRO A 106 -25.17 10.13 35.86
CA PRO A 106 -23.73 10.35 36.11
C PRO A 106 -22.74 9.37 35.46
N SER A 107 -23.17 8.35 34.71
CA SER A 107 -22.23 7.35 34.13
C SER A 107 -22.35 7.28 32.60
N PRO A 108 -21.27 7.54 31.85
CA PRO A 108 -21.32 7.50 30.39
C PRO A 108 -21.67 6.09 29.90
N SER A 109 -22.61 6.00 28.96
CA SER A 109 -22.93 4.73 28.29
C SER A 109 -21.67 4.17 27.62
N GLN A 110 -21.33 2.92 27.94
CA GLN A 110 -20.22 2.18 27.35
C GLN A 110 -20.31 2.21 25.81
N GLU A 111 -21.49 1.89 25.30
CA GLU A 111 -21.76 1.79 23.87
C GLU A 111 -21.64 3.16 23.18
N ALA A 112 -22.19 4.23 23.77
CA ALA A 112 -22.07 5.58 23.22
C ALA A 112 -20.60 6.05 23.14
N SER A 113 -19.78 5.65 24.12
CA SER A 113 -18.36 6.00 24.16
C SER A 113 -17.56 5.26 23.08
N ILE A 114 -17.82 3.96 22.90
CA ILE A 114 -17.23 3.16 21.80
C ILE A 114 -17.60 3.78 20.45
N ARG A 115 -18.90 4.00 20.20
CA ARG A 115 -19.37 4.56 18.93
C ARG A 115 -18.77 5.94 18.64
N LYS A 116 -18.69 6.82 19.65
CA LYS A 116 -18.07 8.14 19.52
C LYS A 116 -16.60 8.03 19.15
N ALA A 117 -15.85 7.19 19.86
CA ALA A 117 -14.42 6.98 19.61
C ALA A 117 -14.16 6.37 18.23
N GLU A 118 -14.94 5.38 17.80
CA GLU A 118 -14.87 4.82 16.44
C GLU A 118 -15.11 5.89 15.37
N ALA A 119 -16.13 6.74 15.57
CA ALA A 119 -16.44 7.80 14.62
C ALA A 119 -15.32 8.84 14.53
N LEU A 120 -14.78 9.29 15.66
CA LEU A 120 -13.62 10.19 15.72
C LEU A 120 -12.37 9.57 15.09
N PHE A 121 -12.13 8.29 15.35
CA PHE A 121 -11.02 7.55 14.75
C PHE A 121 -11.15 7.49 13.22
N LYS A 122 -12.36 7.19 12.71
CA LYS A 122 -12.68 7.18 11.27
C LYS A 122 -12.60 8.56 10.60
N LEU A 123 -12.80 9.64 11.37
CA LEU A 123 -12.60 11.03 10.95
C LEU A 123 -11.12 11.46 10.91
N GLY A 124 -10.20 10.62 11.40
CA GLY A 124 -8.79 10.98 11.49
C GLY A 124 -8.47 11.89 12.67
N LEU A 125 -9.26 11.84 13.75
CA LEU A 125 -9.08 12.61 14.99
C LEU A 125 -8.71 11.66 16.16
N PRO A 126 -7.53 11.02 16.14
CA PRO A 126 -7.21 9.94 17.08
C PRO A 126 -7.00 10.40 18.52
N GLU A 127 -6.56 11.63 18.76
CA GLU A 127 -6.43 12.21 20.10
C GLU A 127 -7.81 12.35 20.74
N GLN A 128 -8.77 12.92 19.99
CA GLN A 128 -10.16 13.04 20.45
C GLN A 128 -10.81 11.66 20.62
N ALA A 129 -10.49 10.70 19.75
CA ALA A 129 -10.96 9.33 19.90
C ALA A 129 -10.44 8.68 21.18
N LEU A 130 -9.16 8.93 21.53
CA LEU A 130 -8.56 8.42 22.77
C LEU A 130 -9.22 9.03 24.01
N GLU A 131 -9.50 10.34 23.98
CA GLU A 131 -10.25 11.03 25.04
C GLU A 131 -11.67 10.47 25.17
N ALA A 132 -12.35 10.24 24.05
CA ALA A 132 -13.72 9.73 24.03
C ALA A 132 -13.84 8.29 24.60
N ILE A 133 -12.84 7.43 24.36
CA ILE A 133 -12.87 6.04 24.86
C ILE A 133 -12.35 5.90 26.30
N ALA A 134 -11.58 6.88 26.81
CA ALA A 134 -10.91 6.79 28.10
C ALA A 134 -11.85 6.50 29.29
N PRO A 135 -13.02 7.15 29.46
CA PRO A 135 -13.93 6.84 30.56
C PRO A 135 -14.43 5.39 30.53
N ALA A 136 -14.77 4.89 29.34
CA ALA A 136 -15.22 3.51 29.16
C ALA A 136 -14.08 2.51 29.45
N ALA A 137 -12.84 2.84 29.08
CA ALA A 137 -11.67 2.02 29.39
C ALA A 137 -11.34 1.97 30.89
N VAL A 138 -11.73 2.97 31.68
CA VAL A 138 -11.60 2.92 33.15
C VAL A 138 -12.73 2.10 33.77
N ALA A 139 -13.97 2.30 33.32
CA ALA A 139 -15.14 1.62 33.86
C ALA A 139 -15.18 0.11 33.50
N PHE A 140 -14.72 -0.24 32.31
CA PHE A 140 -14.75 -1.60 31.76
C PHE A 140 -13.36 -2.00 31.25
N PRO A 141 -12.36 -2.09 32.15
CA PRO A 141 -10.97 -2.20 31.74
C PRO A 141 -10.63 -3.56 31.11
N SER A 142 -11.54 -4.53 31.22
CA SER A 142 -11.41 -5.88 30.65
C SER A 142 -12.35 -6.13 29.47
N ASP A 143 -13.01 -5.09 28.95
CA ASP A 143 -13.85 -5.22 27.75
C ASP A 143 -13.00 -5.32 26.49
N PHE A 144 -13.21 -6.38 25.71
CA PHE A 144 -12.39 -6.68 24.55
C PHE A 144 -12.53 -5.66 23.42
N SER A 145 -13.73 -5.14 23.18
CA SER A 145 -14.00 -4.16 22.13
C SER A 145 -13.33 -2.83 22.45
N ILE A 146 -13.37 -2.41 23.73
CA ILE A 146 -12.68 -1.21 24.20
C ILE A 146 -11.17 -1.36 24.08
N LEU A 147 -10.61 -2.50 24.50
CA LEU A 147 -9.17 -2.75 24.42
C LEU A 147 -8.68 -2.75 22.96
N ASN A 148 -9.41 -3.35 22.02
CA ASN A 148 -9.10 -3.31 20.60
C ASN A 148 -9.12 -1.88 20.04
N LEU A 149 -10.23 -1.17 20.23
CA LEU A 149 -10.37 0.18 19.70
C LEU A 149 -9.31 1.12 20.28
N ARG A 150 -9.04 1.01 21.58
CA ARG A 150 -7.99 1.78 22.25
C ARG A 150 -6.61 1.43 21.69
N ALA A 151 -6.30 0.15 21.46
CA ALA A 151 -5.04 -0.26 20.83
C ALA A 151 -4.89 0.37 19.45
N ASP A 152 -5.91 0.28 18.59
CA ASP A 152 -5.90 0.87 17.24
C ASP A 152 -5.67 2.39 17.27
N ILE A 153 -6.35 3.09 18.18
CA ILE A 153 -6.17 4.54 18.40
C ILE A 153 -4.73 4.83 18.87
N LEU A 154 -4.20 4.06 19.82
CA LEU A 154 -2.84 4.27 20.32
C LEU A 154 -1.78 3.99 19.26
N LEU A 155 -1.97 2.98 18.41
CA LEU A 155 -1.11 2.72 17.26
C LEU A 155 -1.13 3.88 16.26
N ARG A 156 -2.31 4.44 16.03
CA ARG A 156 -2.50 5.64 15.21
C ARG A 156 -1.77 6.86 15.77
N LEU A 157 -1.64 6.94 17.09
CA LEU A 157 -0.89 7.99 17.81
C LEU A 157 0.60 7.68 17.99
N ASN A 158 1.12 6.60 17.40
CA ASN A 158 2.48 6.10 17.66
C ASN A 158 2.80 5.82 19.15
N ARG A 159 1.79 5.52 19.98
CA ARG A 159 1.94 5.17 21.40
C ARG A 159 2.03 3.65 21.57
N HIS A 160 3.05 3.02 20.99
CA HIS A 160 3.15 1.56 20.85
C HIS A 160 3.18 0.81 22.18
N GLU A 161 3.90 1.32 23.19
CA GLU A 161 3.95 0.67 24.51
C GLU A 161 2.57 0.62 25.18
N GLN A 162 1.76 1.68 25.03
CA GLN A 162 0.40 1.68 25.55
C GLN A 162 -0.51 0.73 24.76
N ALA A 163 -0.31 0.61 23.45
CA ALA A 163 -1.04 -0.36 22.63
C ALA A 163 -0.66 -1.80 22.99
N LEU A 164 0.62 -2.06 23.28
CA LEU A 164 1.08 -3.37 23.78
C LEU A 164 0.41 -3.74 25.09
N ALA A 165 0.29 -2.80 26.03
CA ALA A 165 -0.41 -3.03 27.29
C ALA A 165 -1.90 -3.41 27.08
N CYS A 166 -2.54 -2.90 26.03
CA CYS A 166 -3.89 -3.33 25.66
C CYS A 166 -3.91 -4.80 25.22
N TYR A 167 -2.99 -5.22 24.35
CA TYR A 167 -2.90 -6.62 23.90
C TYR A 167 -2.51 -7.59 25.02
N GLU A 168 -1.60 -7.20 25.92
CA GLU A 168 -1.22 -7.99 27.10
C GLU A 168 -2.42 -8.21 28.03
N ARG A 169 -3.25 -7.18 28.18
CA ARG A 169 -4.48 -7.30 28.95
C ARG A 169 -5.51 -8.20 28.26
N GLN A 170 -5.66 -8.11 26.94
CA GLN A 170 -6.53 -9.02 26.20
C GLN A 170 -6.07 -10.46 26.29
N GLU A 171 -4.76 -10.69 26.24
CA GLU A 171 -4.16 -12.03 26.38
C GLU A 171 -4.43 -12.63 27.76
N ALA A 172 -4.42 -11.82 28.82
CA ALA A 172 -4.77 -12.28 30.17
C ALA A 172 -6.25 -12.67 30.34
N LEU A 173 -7.14 -12.22 29.44
CA LEU A 173 -8.59 -12.38 29.54
C LEU A 173 -9.15 -13.51 28.68
N ASP A 174 -8.52 -13.78 27.54
CA ASP A 174 -8.97 -14.81 26.59
C ASP A 174 -7.87 -15.85 26.45
N SER A 175 -8.21 -17.15 26.47
CA SER A 175 -7.28 -18.22 26.09
C SER A 175 -7.76 -19.01 24.87
N GLY A 176 -8.89 -18.59 24.29
CA GLY A 176 -9.62 -19.27 23.23
C GLY A 176 -9.19 -18.90 21.81
N ALA A 177 -10.15 -19.02 20.88
CA ALA A 177 -9.90 -18.89 19.45
C ALA A 177 -9.47 -17.48 19.01
N GLY A 178 -9.85 -16.44 19.78
CA GLY A 178 -9.46 -15.04 19.51
C GLY A 178 -7.96 -14.77 19.68
N MET A 179 -7.25 -15.61 20.43
CA MET A 179 -5.84 -15.38 20.76
C MET A 179 -4.92 -15.35 19.54
N ALA A 180 -5.22 -16.10 18.48
CA ALA A 180 -4.42 -16.05 17.26
C ALA A 180 -4.37 -14.62 16.69
N LEU A 181 -5.52 -13.92 16.69
CA LEU A 181 -5.62 -12.53 16.24
C LEU A 181 -4.93 -11.56 17.20
N ILE A 182 -5.05 -11.76 18.51
CA ILE A 182 -4.36 -10.95 19.53
C ILE A 182 -2.84 -11.02 19.32
N GLN A 183 -2.29 -12.24 19.21
CA GLN A 183 -0.86 -12.44 18.98
C GLN A 183 -0.40 -11.86 17.65
N PHE A 184 -1.18 -12.02 16.59
CA PHE A 184 -0.88 -11.40 15.30
C PHE A 184 -0.82 -9.87 15.39
N ASN A 185 -1.80 -9.24 16.02
CA ASN A 185 -1.84 -7.79 16.18
C ASN A 185 -0.70 -7.29 17.07
N ARG A 186 -0.43 -7.96 18.20
CA ARG A 186 0.73 -7.69 19.08
C ARG A 186 2.05 -7.78 18.30
N GLY A 187 2.21 -8.83 17.48
CA GLY A 187 3.37 -9.00 16.61
C GLY A 187 3.54 -7.85 15.61
N ASN A 188 2.45 -7.34 15.04
CA ASN A 188 2.48 -6.16 14.16
C ASN A 188 2.97 -4.91 14.89
N VAL A 189 2.56 -4.69 16.14
CA VAL A 189 3.06 -3.56 16.96
C VAL A 189 4.55 -3.71 17.24
N LEU A 190 4.98 -4.88 17.71
CA LEU A 190 6.37 -5.17 18.01
C LEU A 190 7.27 -4.98 16.78
N ARG A 191 6.80 -5.43 15.62
CA ARG A 191 7.49 -5.22 14.34
C ARG A 191 7.65 -3.74 14.03
N GLN A 192 6.60 -2.95 14.22
CA GLN A 192 6.64 -1.50 14.00
C GLN A 192 7.59 -0.77 14.97
N MET A 193 7.86 -1.34 16.14
CA MET A 193 8.85 -0.84 17.10
C MET A 193 10.27 -1.33 16.82
N GLY A 194 10.50 -2.11 15.76
CA GLY A 194 11.81 -2.74 15.48
C GLY A 194 12.14 -3.94 16.37
N ARG A 195 11.22 -4.39 17.24
CA ARG A 195 11.36 -5.57 18.12
C ARG A 195 11.07 -6.86 17.33
N PHE A 196 11.88 -7.13 16.31
CA PHE A 196 11.61 -8.20 15.33
C PHE A 196 11.60 -9.60 15.93
N GLY A 197 12.43 -9.89 16.94
CA GLY A 197 12.45 -11.18 17.63
C GLY A 197 11.14 -11.48 18.35
N ASP A 198 10.66 -10.52 19.14
CA ASP A 198 9.37 -10.63 19.85
C ASP A 198 8.21 -10.75 18.86
N ALA A 199 8.24 -9.97 17.77
CA ALA A 199 7.24 -10.03 16.72
C ALA A 199 7.18 -11.42 16.06
N LEU A 200 8.34 -12.03 15.77
CA LEU A 200 8.43 -13.37 15.22
C LEU A 200 7.80 -14.40 16.17
N SER A 201 8.09 -14.33 17.47
CA SER A 201 7.48 -15.21 18.47
C SER A 201 5.96 -15.07 18.50
N CYS A 202 5.44 -13.84 18.46
CA CYS A 202 4.00 -13.58 18.38
C CYS A 202 3.36 -14.22 17.14
N TYR A 203 3.98 -14.08 15.96
CA TYR A 203 3.45 -14.71 14.74
C TYR A 203 3.47 -16.24 14.83
N GLU A 204 4.51 -16.83 15.43
CA GLU A 204 4.58 -18.27 15.65
C GLU A 204 3.49 -18.77 16.62
N GLN A 205 3.18 -18.01 17.66
CA GLN A 205 2.06 -18.29 18.55
C GLN A 205 0.69 -18.14 17.86
N ALA A 206 0.55 -17.16 16.97
CA ALA A 206 -0.67 -17.01 16.18
C ALA A 206 -0.89 -18.21 15.24
N ILE A 207 0.18 -18.63 14.55
CA ILE A 207 0.15 -19.76 13.61
C ILE A 207 -0.07 -21.10 14.33
N SER A 208 0.51 -21.31 15.52
CA SER A 208 0.30 -22.55 16.28
C SER A 208 -1.15 -22.73 16.72
N ARG A 209 -1.85 -21.62 17.01
CA ARG A 209 -3.28 -21.62 17.35
C ARG A 209 -4.19 -21.69 16.13
N HIS A 210 -3.80 -21.05 15.03
CA HIS A 210 -4.52 -21.10 13.76
C HIS A 210 -3.55 -21.32 12.59
N PRO A 211 -3.28 -22.59 12.22
CA PRO A 211 -2.34 -22.92 11.13
C PRO A 211 -2.72 -22.35 9.76
N GLY A 212 -4.01 -22.09 9.54
CA GLY A 212 -4.54 -21.48 8.33
C GLY A 212 -4.49 -19.95 8.30
N PHE A 213 -3.93 -19.28 9.31
CA PHE A 213 -3.89 -17.83 9.40
C PHE A 213 -2.87 -17.24 8.42
N ALA A 214 -3.31 -17.04 7.17
CA ALA A 214 -2.48 -16.62 6.06
C ALA A 214 -1.73 -15.31 6.32
N GLU A 215 -2.38 -14.33 6.94
CA GLU A 215 -1.79 -13.04 7.28
C GLU A 215 -0.63 -13.17 8.27
N ALA A 216 -0.78 -14.02 9.30
CA ALA A 216 0.30 -14.28 10.26
C ALA A 216 1.48 -15.01 9.61
N ARG A 217 1.20 -15.98 8.72
CA ARG A 217 2.25 -16.67 7.95
C ARG A 217 3.02 -15.72 7.03
N VAL A 218 2.33 -14.81 6.35
CA VAL A 218 2.98 -13.77 5.53
C VAL A 218 3.78 -12.79 6.38
N ALA A 219 3.24 -12.33 7.51
CA ALA A 219 3.99 -11.44 8.40
C ALA A 219 5.26 -12.10 8.96
N ARG A 220 5.18 -13.38 9.33
CA ARG A 220 6.34 -14.21 9.67
C ARG A 220 7.32 -14.33 8.50
N SER A 221 6.83 -14.60 7.29
CA SER A 221 7.65 -14.70 6.08
C SER A 221 8.50 -13.45 5.86
N HIS A 222 7.92 -12.27 6.05
CA HIS A 222 8.62 -11.00 5.88
C HIS A 222 9.78 -10.86 6.87
N LEU A 223 9.59 -11.25 8.14
CA LEU A 223 10.68 -11.23 9.12
C LEU A 223 11.78 -12.24 8.81
N LEU A 224 11.40 -13.44 8.33
CA LEU A 224 12.36 -14.47 7.91
C LEU A 224 13.20 -14.00 6.72
N LEU A 225 12.57 -13.45 5.69
CA LEU A 225 13.24 -12.87 4.52
C LEU A 225 14.17 -11.72 4.91
N MET A 226 13.70 -10.83 5.79
CA MET A 226 14.48 -9.70 6.29
C MET A 226 15.73 -10.15 7.07
N ALA A 227 15.61 -11.26 7.82
CA ALA A 227 16.70 -11.88 8.56
C ALA A 227 17.62 -12.77 7.70
N GLY A 228 17.38 -12.87 6.39
CA GLY A 228 18.17 -13.72 5.48
C GLY A 228 17.84 -15.21 5.55
N ARG A 229 16.78 -15.62 6.26
CA ARG A 229 16.26 -17.00 6.28
C ARG A 229 15.38 -17.23 5.05
N TYR A 230 16.00 -17.12 3.87
CA TYR A 230 15.27 -17.03 2.59
C TYR A 230 14.44 -18.26 2.28
N GLU A 231 14.96 -19.46 2.55
CA GLU A 231 14.28 -20.70 2.23
C GLU A 231 12.94 -20.86 2.96
N GLU A 232 12.92 -20.62 4.27
CA GLU A 232 11.70 -20.62 5.07
C GLU A 232 10.82 -19.42 4.72
N GLY A 233 11.43 -18.24 4.56
CA GLY A 233 10.74 -17.01 4.21
C GLY A 233 9.91 -17.15 2.92
N TRP A 234 10.52 -17.61 1.82
CA TRP A 234 9.81 -17.76 0.55
C TRP A 234 8.69 -18.80 0.61
N ARG A 235 8.89 -19.92 1.33
CA ARG A 235 7.84 -20.93 1.51
C ARG A 235 6.64 -20.39 2.27
N GLU A 236 6.88 -19.67 3.35
CA GLU A 236 5.79 -19.05 4.13
C GLU A 236 5.11 -17.93 3.35
N HIS A 237 5.85 -17.22 2.49
CA HIS A 237 5.31 -16.13 1.69
C HIS A 237 4.24 -16.59 0.69
N GLU A 238 4.25 -17.84 0.24
CA GLU A 238 3.19 -18.41 -0.61
C GLU A 238 1.82 -18.44 0.08
N ALA A 239 1.76 -18.37 1.41
CA ALA A 239 0.51 -18.26 2.17
C ALA A 239 -0.33 -17.04 1.75
N ARG A 240 0.30 -16.00 1.17
CA ARG A 240 -0.37 -14.79 0.68
C ARG A 240 -1.51 -15.10 -0.31
N ARG A 241 -1.42 -16.20 -1.06
CA ARG A 241 -2.46 -16.61 -2.02
C ARG A 241 -3.77 -17.02 -1.35
N ALA A 242 -3.76 -17.31 -0.05
CA ALA A 242 -4.96 -17.58 0.73
C ALA A 242 -5.60 -16.32 1.32
N ILE A 243 -4.91 -15.15 1.30
CA ILE A 243 -5.45 -13.88 1.78
C ILE A 243 -6.57 -13.43 0.83
N ALA A 244 -7.73 -13.08 1.38
CA ALA A 244 -8.94 -12.85 0.60
C ALA A 244 -8.78 -11.75 -0.46
N GLN A 245 -8.11 -10.64 -0.13
CA GLN A 245 -7.87 -9.54 -1.07
C GLN A 245 -6.98 -9.97 -2.23
N ILE A 246 -5.90 -10.71 -1.94
CA ILE A 246 -4.97 -11.22 -2.96
C ILE A 246 -5.67 -12.25 -3.84
N ARG A 247 -6.38 -13.20 -3.24
CA ARG A 247 -7.16 -14.22 -3.97
C ARG A 247 -8.20 -13.62 -4.91
N ARG A 248 -8.85 -12.51 -4.53
CA ARG A 248 -9.82 -11.80 -5.39
C ARG A 248 -9.15 -11.16 -6.61
N ALA A 249 -7.91 -10.71 -6.46
CA ALA A 249 -7.09 -10.11 -7.51
C ALA A 249 -6.23 -11.13 -8.30
N ASP A 250 -6.28 -12.42 -7.92
CA ASP A 250 -5.50 -13.49 -8.54
C ASP A 250 -5.91 -13.70 -10.01
N LEU A 251 -4.99 -14.26 -10.79
CA LEU A 251 -5.20 -14.56 -12.20
C LEU A 251 -6.30 -15.62 -12.36
N ARG A 252 -7.34 -15.27 -13.11
CA ARG A 252 -8.36 -16.25 -13.54
C ARG A 252 -7.88 -16.98 -14.79
N SER A 253 -7.32 -18.18 -14.61
CA SER A 253 -6.91 -19.07 -15.69
C SER A 253 -7.48 -20.47 -15.52
N ALA A 254 -7.71 -21.17 -16.64
CA ALA A 254 -8.07 -22.58 -16.66
C ALA A 254 -6.84 -23.50 -16.55
N SER A 255 -5.66 -22.99 -16.86
CA SER A 255 -4.39 -23.72 -16.78
C SER A 255 -3.91 -23.80 -15.33
N PRO A 256 -3.21 -24.86 -14.92
CA PRO A 256 -2.75 -25.01 -13.54
C PRO A 256 -1.60 -24.04 -13.19
N PRO A 257 -1.43 -23.70 -11.90
CA PRO A 257 -0.26 -22.95 -11.45
C PRO A 257 1.01 -23.79 -11.58
N TRP A 258 2.13 -23.13 -11.89
CA TRP A 258 3.46 -23.75 -11.91
C TRP A 258 3.84 -24.17 -10.49
N GLN A 259 4.24 -25.44 -10.34
CA GLN A 259 4.70 -26.02 -9.08
C GLN A 259 6.23 -26.20 -9.10
N ALA A 260 6.85 -26.10 -7.93
CA ALA A 260 8.29 -26.35 -7.78
C ALA A 260 8.66 -27.76 -8.28
N GLY A 261 9.76 -27.87 -9.04
CA GLY A 261 10.24 -29.12 -9.63
C GLY A 261 9.57 -29.51 -10.96
N MET A 262 8.56 -28.78 -11.43
CA MET A 262 7.95 -29.01 -12.73
C MET A 262 8.91 -28.63 -13.88
N ASP A 263 9.06 -29.52 -14.85
CA ASP A 263 9.79 -29.25 -16.10
C ASP A 263 8.98 -28.33 -17.02
N LEU A 264 9.64 -27.28 -17.51
CA LEU A 264 9.06 -26.27 -18.40
C LEU A 264 9.38 -26.52 -19.88
N ALA A 265 10.22 -27.50 -20.19
CA ALA A 265 10.58 -27.82 -21.57
C ALA A 265 9.33 -28.08 -22.43
N GLY A 266 9.23 -27.41 -23.58
CA GLY A 266 8.09 -27.51 -24.49
C GLY A 266 6.80 -26.83 -24.01
N LYS A 267 6.80 -26.11 -22.88
CA LYS A 267 5.61 -25.44 -22.34
C LYS A 267 5.56 -23.96 -22.70
N THR A 268 4.35 -23.46 -22.86
CA THR A 268 4.03 -22.04 -22.80
C THR A 268 3.71 -21.63 -21.36
N VAL A 269 4.56 -20.78 -20.78
CA VAL A 269 4.43 -20.29 -19.41
C VAL A 269 3.88 -18.88 -19.40
N LEU A 270 2.80 -18.64 -18.65
CA LEU A 270 2.26 -17.32 -18.39
C LEU A 270 2.75 -16.78 -17.04
N LEU A 271 3.58 -15.75 -17.05
CA LEU A 271 3.95 -14.98 -15.88
C LEU A 271 3.00 -13.79 -15.72
N TRP A 272 2.68 -13.39 -14.49
CA TRP A 272 1.80 -12.25 -14.26
C TRP A 272 2.19 -11.42 -13.03
N ALA A 273 1.94 -10.10 -13.14
CA ALA A 273 2.16 -9.15 -12.06
C ALA A 273 1.02 -9.23 -11.03
N GLU A 274 1.32 -9.81 -9.87
CA GLU A 274 0.36 -10.00 -8.76
C GLU A 274 0.15 -8.74 -7.91
N GLN A 275 1.21 -7.96 -7.74
CA GLN A 275 1.24 -6.85 -6.78
C GLN A 275 1.60 -5.51 -7.44
N GLY A 276 2.31 -4.64 -6.73
CA GLY A 276 2.56 -3.27 -7.14
C GLY A 276 3.51 -3.17 -8.35
N LEU A 277 3.69 -1.93 -8.81
CA LEU A 277 4.62 -1.63 -9.90
C LEU A 277 6.08 -1.89 -9.49
N GLY A 278 6.44 -1.52 -8.26
CA GLY A 278 7.78 -1.80 -7.70
C GLY A 278 8.09 -3.30 -7.69
N ASP A 279 7.12 -4.12 -7.30
CA ASP A 279 7.23 -5.58 -7.33
C ASP A 279 7.42 -6.12 -8.74
N SER A 280 6.63 -5.62 -9.68
CA SER A 280 6.75 -6.00 -11.09
C SER A 280 8.15 -5.67 -11.63
N LEU A 281 8.68 -4.49 -11.31
CA LEU A 281 10.02 -4.05 -11.71
C LEU A 281 11.13 -4.85 -11.03
N GLN A 282 10.98 -5.18 -9.74
CA GLN A 282 11.99 -5.93 -8.99
C GLN A 282 12.09 -7.39 -9.48
N PHE A 283 10.95 -8.05 -9.65
CA PHE A 283 10.91 -9.48 -9.97
C PHE A 283 10.98 -9.78 -11.47
N ALA A 284 10.85 -8.75 -12.35
CA ALA A 284 11.16 -8.88 -13.77
C ALA A 284 12.57 -9.44 -14.03
N ARG A 285 13.51 -9.26 -13.08
CA ARG A 285 14.86 -9.83 -13.13
C ARG A 285 14.92 -11.33 -13.38
N TYR A 286 13.86 -12.08 -13.02
CA TYR A 286 13.80 -13.53 -13.17
C TYR A 286 13.17 -14.00 -14.50
N ILE A 287 12.62 -13.09 -15.31
CA ILE A 287 12.01 -13.42 -16.61
C ILE A 287 13.01 -14.15 -17.54
N PRO A 288 14.29 -13.71 -17.66
CA PRO A 288 15.27 -14.42 -18.49
C PRO A 288 15.52 -15.87 -18.05
N ASP A 289 15.57 -16.14 -16.74
CA ASP A 289 15.76 -17.51 -16.21
C ASP A 289 14.59 -18.42 -16.59
N VAL A 290 13.36 -17.90 -16.65
CA VAL A 290 12.19 -18.65 -17.12
C VAL A 290 12.23 -18.86 -18.63
N ALA A 291 12.61 -17.83 -19.40
CA ALA A 291 12.71 -17.88 -20.85
C ALA A 291 13.76 -18.91 -21.35
N GLN A 292 14.77 -19.21 -20.54
CA GLN A 292 15.75 -20.26 -20.84
C GLN A 292 15.21 -21.68 -20.61
N ARG A 293 14.12 -21.85 -19.86
CA ARG A 293 13.57 -23.16 -19.46
C ARG A 293 12.26 -23.51 -20.16
N ALA A 294 11.50 -22.51 -20.59
CA ALA A 294 10.22 -22.67 -21.29
C ALA A 294 10.39 -22.55 -22.81
N GLN A 295 9.45 -23.12 -23.57
CA GLN A 295 9.42 -22.92 -25.03
C GLN A 295 8.94 -21.51 -25.38
N HIS A 296 7.90 -21.04 -24.69
CA HIS A 296 7.35 -19.70 -24.85
C HIS A 296 7.03 -19.09 -23.49
N VAL A 297 7.34 -17.81 -23.32
CA VAL A 297 7.00 -17.05 -22.12
C VAL A 297 6.10 -15.89 -22.51
N ILE A 298 4.94 -15.82 -21.86
CA ILE A 298 4.01 -14.71 -21.94
C ILE A 298 4.04 -13.99 -20.60
N VAL A 299 4.17 -12.67 -20.59
CA VAL A 299 4.20 -11.87 -19.36
C VAL A 299 3.04 -10.87 -19.37
N CYS A 300 2.13 -11.02 -18.41
CA CYS A 300 0.96 -10.20 -18.23
C CYS A 300 1.21 -9.12 -17.15
N VAL A 301 1.17 -7.85 -17.53
CA VAL A 301 1.51 -6.72 -16.65
C VAL A 301 0.50 -5.57 -16.80
N PRO A 302 0.42 -4.62 -15.85
CA PRO A 302 -0.30 -3.37 -16.07
C PRO A 302 0.15 -2.67 -17.37
N PRO A 303 -0.76 -2.16 -18.22
CA PRO A 303 -0.42 -1.59 -19.54
C PRO A 303 0.67 -0.52 -19.50
N GLN A 304 0.71 0.29 -18.45
CA GLN A 304 1.71 1.34 -18.23
C GLN A 304 3.15 0.84 -18.07
N LEU A 305 3.37 -0.47 -17.84
CA LEU A 305 4.70 -1.08 -17.79
C LEU A 305 5.13 -1.68 -19.13
N LEU A 306 4.21 -1.84 -20.10
CA LEU A 306 4.54 -2.44 -21.40
C LEU A 306 5.63 -1.70 -22.17
N PRO A 307 5.61 -0.34 -22.27
CA PRO A 307 6.65 0.40 -22.99
C PRO A 307 8.06 0.19 -22.43
N LEU A 308 8.17 -0.14 -21.14
CA LEU A 308 9.43 -0.36 -20.46
C LEU A 308 9.88 -1.83 -20.50
N LEU A 309 8.98 -2.76 -20.18
CA LEU A 309 9.35 -4.17 -19.99
C LEU A 309 9.49 -4.91 -21.33
N GLN A 310 8.62 -4.65 -22.31
CA GLN A 310 8.65 -5.39 -23.57
C GLN A 310 9.99 -5.23 -24.32
N PRO A 311 10.57 -4.03 -24.48
CA PRO A 311 11.88 -3.88 -25.13
C PRO A 311 13.03 -4.50 -24.33
N ALA A 312 12.92 -4.57 -23.00
CA ALA A 312 13.96 -5.14 -22.13
C ALA A 312 14.04 -6.68 -22.23
N PHE A 313 12.96 -7.35 -22.63
CA PHE A 313 12.88 -8.81 -22.69
C PHE A 313 12.33 -9.30 -24.05
N PRO A 314 13.07 -9.10 -25.16
CA PRO A 314 12.58 -9.36 -26.51
C PRO A 314 12.28 -10.85 -26.81
N ALA A 315 12.79 -11.77 -25.99
CA ALA A 315 12.51 -13.20 -26.09
C ALA A 315 11.11 -13.60 -25.55
N CYS A 316 10.38 -12.67 -24.92
CA CYS A 316 9.09 -12.94 -24.30
C CYS A 316 7.99 -12.11 -24.95
N ARG A 317 6.76 -12.63 -24.94
CA ARG A 317 5.58 -11.89 -25.38
C ARG A 317 4.96 -11.16 -24.20
N PHE A 318 4.79 -9.84 -24.30
CA PHE A 318 4.12 -9.05 -23.26
C PHE A 318 2.67 -8.76 -23.64
N ILE A 319 1.79 -8.75 -22.64
CA ILE A 319 0.38 -8.37 -22.77
C ILE A 319 -0.05 -7.52 -21.58
N GLY A 320 -1.02 -6.64 -21.80
CA GLY A 320 -1.68 -5.91 -20.72
C GLY A 320 -2.64 -6.80 -19.93
N ASN A 321 -2.76 -6.57 -18.62
CA ASN A 321 -3.74 -7.23 -17.76
C ASN A 321 -5.19 -6.76 -18.00
N ASP A 322 -5.39 -5.87 -18.97
CA ASP A 322 -6.67 -5.43 -19.53
C ASP A 322 -7.11 -6.27 -20.75
N LYS A 323 -6.28 -7.23 -21.19
CA LYS A 323 -6.56 -8.09 -22.35
C LYS A 323 -6.93 -9.52 -21.92
N ALA A 324 -7.59 -10.23 -22.83
CA ALA A 324 -7.83 -11.66 -22.68
C ALA A 324 -6.49 -12.43 -22.66
N LEU A 325 -6.41 -13.42 -21.76
CA LEU A 325 -5.22 -14.26 -21.63
C LEU A 325 -5.07 -15.17 -22.86
N PRO A 326 -3.91 -15.17 -23.54
CA PRO A 326 -3.63 -16.13 -24.60
C PRO A 326 -3.55 -17.57 -24.05
N PRO A 327 -3.68 -18.59 -24.91
CA PRO A 327 -3.45 -19.99 -24.51
C PRO A 327 -2.07 -20.17 -23.88
N HIS A 328 -2.02 -20.92 -22.80
CA HIS A 328 -0.80 -21.24 -22.05
C HIS A 328 -1.00 -22.55 -21.28
N ASP A 329 0.09 -23.25 -20.97
CA ASP A 329 0.04 -24.56 -20.32
C ASP A 329 0.09 -24.46 -18.79
N VAL A 330 0.84 -23.48 -18.27
CA VAL A 330 1.04 -23.24 -16.83
C VAL A 330 1.21 -21.75 -16.54
N HIS A 331 0.96 -21.31 -15.31
CA HIS A 331 1.12 -19.90 -14.94
C HIS A 331 1.75 -19.69 -13.56
N ALA A 332 2.42 -18.55 -13.35
CA ALA A 332 2.99 -18.19 -12.05
C ALA A 332 3.00 -16.67 -11.83
N PRO A 333 2.72 -16.18 -10.60
CA PRO A 333 2.98 -14.78 -10.28
C PRO A 333 4.49 -14.51 -10.23
N LEU A 334 4.90 -13.30 -10.62
CA LEU A 334 6.31 -12.89 -10.57
C LEU A 334 6.93 -13.06 -9.17
N LEU A 335 6.16 -12.84 -8.10
CA LEU A 335 6.63 -12.94 -6.71
C LEU A 335 6.94 -14.37 -6.24
N SER A 336 6.44 -15.40 -6.92
CA SER A 336 6.77 -16.80 -6.61
C SER A 336 8.04 -17.29 -7.32
N LEU A 337 8.62 -16.50 -8.24
CA LEU A 337 9.77 -16.92 -9.04
C LEU A 337 11.03 -17.26 -8.23
N PRO A 338 11.42 -16.56 -7.14
CA PRO A 338 12.56 -16.99 -6.33
C PRO A 338 12.43 -18.42 -5.82
N LEU A 339 11.23 -18.79 -5.35
CA LEU A 339 10.95 -20.14 -4.85
C LEU A 339 10.93 -21.16 -5.99
N LEU A 340 10.18 -20.88 -7.06
CA LEU A 340 10.00 -21.80 -8.19
C LEU A 340 11.31 -22.08 -8.94
N LEU A 341 12.20 -21.10 -9.02
CA LEU A 341 13.51 -21.23 -9.67
C LEU A 341 14.60 -21.76 -8.74
N GLY A 342 14.35 -21.85 -7.43
CA GLY A 342 15.37 -22.14 -6.41
C GLY A 342 16.39 -21.01 -6.22
N ARG A 343 16.05 -19.78 -6.63
CA ARG A 343 16.90 -18.57 -6.54
C ARG A 343 16.54 -17.76 -5.29
N LEU A 344 16.71 -18.38 -4.13
CA LEU A 344 16.17 -17.90 -2.86
C LEU A 344 16.91 -16.67 -2.32
N ASP A 345 18.24 -16.65 -2.42
CA ASP A 345 19.06 -15.52 -2.01
C ASP A 345 19.12 -14.46 -3.13
N PRO A 346 18.60 -13.24 -2.91
CA PRO A 346 18.60 -12.19 -3.92
C PRO A 346 19.99 -11.74 -4.37
N ALA A 347 21.01 -11.90 -3.53
CA ALA A 347 22.40 -11.60 -3.87
C ALA A 347 22.98 -12.58 -4.91
N GLN A 348 22.38 -13.76 -5.04
CA GLN A 348 22.75 -14.82 -5.99
C GLN A 348 21.83 -14.85 -7.22
N GLY A 349 20.82 -13.98 -7.27
CA GLY A 349 19.92 -13.84 -8.41
C GLY A 349 20.50 -12.96 -9.54
N PRO A 350 19.81 -12.84 -10.70
CA PRO A 350 20.25 -12.01 -11.82
C PRO A 350 20.42 -10.53 -11.43
N LEU A 351 21.65 -10.01 -11.43
CA LEU A 351 21.93 -8.64 -10.96
C LEU A 351 21.57 -7.58 -12.01
N PRO A 352 21.27 -6.33 -11.61
CA PRO A 352 21.11 -5.22 -12.53
C PRO A 352 22.39 -4.94 -13.36
N PRO A 353 22.27 -4.30 -14.55
CA PRO A 353 21.01 -3.88 -15.16
C PRO A 353 20.29 -5.06 -15.84
N TYR A 354 18.97 -5.13 -15.64
CA TYR A 354 18.10 -6.06 -16.38
C TYR A 354 16.93 -5.34 -17.07
N LEU A 355 16.88 -4.01 -16.96
CA LEU A 355 16.03 -3.14 -17.76
C LEU A 355 16.90 -2.27 -18.68
N ALA A 356 16.33 -1.84 -19.80
CA ALA A 356 16.99 -1.01 -20.79
C ALA A 356 16.18 0.24 -21.09
N THR A 357 16.87 1.30 -21.51
CA THR A 357 16.26 2.58 -21.91
C THR A 357 16.41 2.79 -23.41
N ASP A 358 15.40 3.39 -24.04
CA ASP A 358 15.46 3.79 -25.44
C ASP A 358 16.45 4.98 -25.63
N PRO A 359 17.50 4.84 -26.47
CA PRO A 359 18.50 5.91 -26.64
C PRO A 359 17.92 7.23 -27.18
N GLY A 360 16.85 7.16 -27.99
CA GLY A 360 16.17 8.34 -28.51
C GLY A 360 15.47 9.13 -27.41
N GLN A 361 14.75 8.44 -26.52
CA GLN A 361 14.13 9.05 -25.35
C GLN A 361 15.18 9.60 -24.36
N VAL A 362 16.31 8.90 -24.19
CA VAL A 362 17.42 9.39 -23.35
C VAL A 362 17.96 10.71 -23.91
N ALA A 363 18.19 10.79 -25.22
CA ALA A 363 18.65 12.02 -25.88
C ALA A 363 17.61 13.16 -25.80
N HIS A 364 16.32 12.83 -25.90
CA HIS A 364 15.24 13.81 -25.69
C HIS A 364 15.31 14.44 -24.29
N TRP A 365 15.46 13.62 -23.25
CA TRP A 365 15.61 14.11 -21.88
C TRP A 365 16.92 14.86 -21.66
N ALA A 366 18.03 14.42 -22.26
CA ALA A 366 19.30 15.15 -22.21
C ALA A 366 19.14 16.58 -22.75
N ALA A 367 18.43 16.76 -23.87
CA ALA A 367 18.15 18.06 -24.44
C ALA A 367 17.22 18.90 -23.54
N ARG A 368 16.19 18.28 -22.95
CA ARG A 368 15.21 18.97 -22.09
C ARG A 368 15.81 19.42 -20.76
N LEU A 369 16.66 18.61 -20.13
CA LEU A 369 17.39 18.98 -18.91
C LEU A 369 18.51 20.00 -19.19
N GLY A 370 18.87 20.20 -20.45
CA GLY A 370 19.92 21.13 -20.87
C GLY A 370 21.33 20.66 -20.51
N ARG A 371 22.31 21.50 -20.87
CA ARG A 371 23.72 21.26 -20.55
C ARG A 371 23.97 21.40 -19.05
N ARG A 372 24.99 20.70 -18.58
CA ARG A 372 25.49 20.79 -17.21
C ARG A 372 26.67 21.76 -17.23
N ASP A 373 26.34 23.04 -17.27
CA ASP A 373 27.33 24.12 -17.32
C ASP A 373 27.75 24.49 -15.89
N GLY A 374 29.05 24.72 -15.66
CA GLY A 374 29.62 25.04 -14.34
C GLY A 374 30.77 24.10 -13.93
N LEU A 375 31.80 24.68 -13.29
CA LEU A 375 32.90 23.96 -12.65
C LEU A 375 32.97 24.41 -11.17
N PRO A 376 32.82 23.50 -10.20
CA PRO A 376 32.55 22.07 -10.38
C PRO A 376 31.10 21.80 -10.82
N ARG A 377 30.86 20.61 -11.38
CA ARG A 377 29.56 20.24 -11.98
C ARG A 377 28.56 19.89 -10.89
N ARG A 378 27.45 20.63 -10.84
CA ARG A 378 26.32 20.28 -9.96
C ARG A 378 25.77 18.88 -10.27
N PRO A 379 25.60 18.01 -9.28
CA PRO A 379 24.97 16.72 -9.48
C PRO A 379 23.48 16.89 -9.80
N ARG A 380 22.97 16.05 -10.70
CA ARG A 380 21.53 15.92 -10.98
C ARG A 380 20.97 14.74 -10.20
N ILE A 381 20.09 15.03 -9.26
CA ILE A 381 19.56 14.05 -8.31
C ILE A 381 18.05 13.89 -8.52
N GLY A 382 17.63 12.68 -8.88
CA GLY A 382 16.21 12.35 -8.93
C GLY A 382 15.65 12.14 -7.53
N MET A 383 14.46 12.66 -7.24
CA MET A 383 13.82 12.55 -5.94
C MET A 383 12.41 11.96 -6.01
N ALA A 384 12.13 10.99 -5.15
CA ALA A 384 10.79 10.50 -4.86
C ALA A 384 10.61 10.38 -3.34
N TRP A 385 9.87 11.31 -2.75
CA TRP A 385 9.66 11.40 -1.30
C TRP A 385 8.38 10.73 -0.82
N ALA A 386 7.53 10.33 -1.76
CA ALA A 386 6.29 9.67 -1.46
C ALA A 386 5.86 8.66 -2.52
N GLY A 387 5.16 7.60 -2.08
CA GLY A 387 4.52 6.63 -2.96
C GLY A 387 3.12 7.05 -3.42
N ARG A 388 2.44 6.18 -4.16
CA ARG A 388 1.05 6.39 -4.61
C ARG A 388 0.04 6.58 -3.47
N GLN A 389 0.39 6.11 -2.27
CA GLN A 389 -0.43 6.16 -1.06
C GLN A 389 -0.21 7.44 -0.24
N TYR A 390 0.52 8.41 -0.79
CA TYR A 390 0.77 9.67 -0.11
C TYR A 390 -0.54 10.44 0.12
N GLY A 391 -0.67 11.02 1.31
CA GLY A 391 -1.92 11.61 1.77
C GLY A 391 -2.91 10.62 2.39
N ILE A 392 -2.63 9.31 2.40
CA ILE A 392 -3.33 8.37 3.28
C ILE A 392 -2.82 8.60 4.70
N VAL A 393 -3.75 8.85 5.62
CA VAL A 393 -3.43 9.14 7.02
C VAL A 393 -2.55 8.01 7.60
N ASN A 394 -1.45 8.34 8.28
CA ASN A 394 -0.44 7.44 8.91
C ASN A 394 0.44 6.63 7.99
N HIS A 395 0.66 7.10 6.77
CA HIS A 395 1.69 6.52 5.96
C HIS A 395 3.08 6.92 6.50
N THR A 396 3.78 5.99 7.16
CA THR A 396 5.08 6.24 7.82
C THR A 396 6.28 6.19 6.88
N ARG A 397 6.09 5.75 5.64
CA ARG A 397 7.16 5.69 4.64
C ARG A 397 7.32 7.01 3.88
N ASP A 398 6.28 7.83 3.79
CA ASP A 398 6.29 9.02 2.94
C ASP A 398 6.66 10.26 3.76
N LEU A 399 7.24 11.25 3.11
CA LEU A 399 7.64 12.54 3.70
C LEU A 399 6.84 13.66 3.04
N ALA A 400 6.58 14.75 3.75
CA ALA A 400 6.20 15.99 3.10
C ALA A 400 7.42 16.63 2.43
N LEU A 401 7.24 17.27 1.26
CA LEU A 401 8.37 17.88 0.54
C LEU A 401 9.07 18.94 1.40
N ALA A 402 8.33 19.66 2.24
CA ALA A 402 8.88 20.62 3.19
C ALA A 402 9.89 20.00 4.18
N GLN A 403 9.71 18.73 4.57
CA GLN A 403 10.65 18.04 5.47
C GLN A 403 12.01 17.81 4.81
N LEU A 404 12.06 17.68 3.47
CA LEU A 404 13.28 17.44 2.72
C LEU A 404 14.20 18.67 2.60
N LYS A 405 13.83 19.81 3.21
CA LYS A 405 14.62 21.04 3.15
C LYS A 405 16.13 20.83 3.42
N PRO A 406 16.56 20.06 4.44
CA PRO A 406 18.00 19.85 4.68
C PRO A 406 18.76 19.24 3.49
N VAL A 407 18.10 18.40 2.70
CA VAL A 407 18.66 17.78 1.48
C VAL A 407 18.57 18.75 0.31
N LEU A 408 17.42 19.42 0.14
CA LEU A 408 17.16 20.36 -0.96
C LEU A 408 18.03 21.63 -0.89
N ASP A 409 18.53 21.99 0.28
CA ASP A 409 19.46 23.12 0.48
C ASP A 409 20.91 22.81 0.03
N VAL A 410 21.23 21.55 -0.31
CA VAL A 410 22.56 21.17 -0.84
C VAL A 410 22.71 21.65 -2.28
N ASP A 411 23.94 21.97 -2.70
CA ASP A 411 24.26 22.48 -4.04
C ASP A 411 24.12 21.42 -5.14
N ALA A 412 22.87 21.08 -5.48
CA ALA A 412 22.50 20.09 -6.48
C ALA A 412 21.24 20.53 -7.26
N ASP A 413 21.11 20.01 -8.48
CA ASP A 413 19.88 20.12 -9.26
C ASP A 413 19.00 18.90 -8.94
N PHE A 414 17.82 19.13 -8.38
CA PHE A 414 16.86 18.09 -8.04
C PHE A 414 15.78 17.95 -9.11
N ILE A 415 15.39 16.71 -9.39
CA ILE A 415 14.35 16.37 -10.36
C ILE A 415 13.28 15.53 -9.67
N CYS A 416 12.03 15.97 -9.69
CA CYS A 416 10.91 15.19 -9.17
C CYS A 416 10.65 13.97 -10.06
N LEU A 417 10.57 12.79 -9.44
CA LEU A 417 10.27 11.50 -10.09
C LEU A 417 8.84 10.99 -9.80
N GLN A 418 8.03 11.77 -9.08
CA GLN A 418 6.66 11.41 -8.77
C GLN A 418 5.71 11.82 -9.90
N GLN A 419 4.96 10.85 -10.44
CA GLN A 419 3.91 11.11 -11.43
C GLN A 419 2.74 11.94 -10.86
N SER A 420 2.50 11.82 -9.55
CA SER A 420 1.49 12.61 -8.85
C SER A 420 2.11 13.18 -7.56
N VAL A 421 2.02 14.50 -7.44
CA VAL A 421 2.47 15.26 -6.27
C VAL A 421 1.22 15.93 -5.70
N PRO A 422 0.89 15.77 -4.40
CA PRO A 422 -0.26 16.47 -3.81
C PRO A 422 -0.11 17.98 -3.83
N VAL A 423 -1.24 18.68 -3.84
CA VAL A 423 -1.31 20.15 -3.95
C VAL A 423 -0.38 20.89 -2.97
N PRO A 424 -0.32 20.55 -1.66
CA PRO A 424 0.60 21.24 -0.74
C PRO A 424 2.07 21.13 -1.14
N ASP A 425 2.48 19.97 -1.65
CA ASP A 425 3.85 19.76 -2.12
C ASP A 425 4.10 20.43 -3.49
N GLN A 426 3.08 20.56 -4.35
CA GLN A 426 3.21 21.31 -5.61
C GLN A 426 3.45 22.80 -5.34
N GLU A 427 2.70 23.39 -4.41
CA GLU A 427 2.85 24.79 -4.02
C GLU A 427 4.24 25.05 -3.44
N TYR A 428 4.72 24.18 -2.56
CA TYR A 428 6.07 24.29 -2.01
C TYR A 428 7.16 24.06 -3.07
N ALA A 429 7.00 23.07 -3.96
CA ALA A 429 7.93 22.81 -5.06
C ALA A 429 8.13 24.02 -5.97
N ALA A 430 7.06 24.78 -6.25
CA ALA A 430 7.13 26.00 -7.05
C ALA A 430 8.01 27.11 -6.42
N THR A 431 8.29 27.03 -5.12
CA THR A 431 9.19 27.97 -4.41
C THR A 431 10.66 27.56 -4.44
N LEU A 432 10.97 26.33 -4.87
CA LEU A 432 12.32 25.77 -4.84
C LEU A 432 13.03 25.96 -6.20
N PRO A 433 14.04 26.82 -6.31
CA PRO A 433 14.65 27.16 -7.60
C PRO A 433 15.48 26.00 -8.20
N ASN A 434 15.89 25.04 -7.38
CA ASN A 434 16.70 23.90 -7.76
C ASN A 434 15.91 22.59 -7.86
N LEU A 435 14.57 22.62 -7.75
CA LEU A 435 13.72 21.46 -7.95
C LEU A 435 12.91 21.60 -9.25
N GLN A 436 13.15 20.70 -10.20
CA GLN A 436 12.44 20.66 -11.47
C GLN A 436 11.36 19.58 -11.44
N VAL A 437 10.15 19.95 -11.85
CA VAL A 437 9.00 19.04 -11.97
C VAL A 437 8.60 18.95 -13.43
N PHE A 438 8.54 17.72 -13.97
CA PHE A 438 8.15 17.47 -15.34
C PHE A 438 6.92 16.55 -15.40
N PRO A 439 6.05 16.72 -16.41
CA PRO A 439 5.02 15.72 -16.70
C PRO A 439 5.71 14.46 -17.24
N LEU A 440 5.59 13.36 -16.50
CA LEU A 440 6.04 12.02 -16.89
C LEU A 440 4.88 11.24 -17.50
N THR A 441 5.08 10.66 -18.68
CA THR A 441 3.99 10.00 -19.43
C THR A 441 3.79 8.55 -19.00
N ASP A 442 4.88 7.79 -18.89
CA ASP A 442 4.89 6.39 -18.46
C ASP A 442 6.23 5.99 -17.80
N TRP A 443 6.39 4.70 -17.53
CA TRP A 443 7.60 4.18 -16.86
C TRP A 443 8.81 4.07 -17.79
N ALA A 444 8.64 4.01 -19.11
CA ALA A 444 9.75 4.06 -20.07
C ALA A 444 10.29 5.49 -20.19
N ASP A 445 9.41 6.48 -20.21
CA ASP A 445 9.75 7.91 -20.16
C ASP A 445 10.50 8.24 -18.86
N THR A 446 9.99 7.74 -17.72
CA THR A 446 10.67 7.87 -16.42
C THR A 446 12.06 7.22 -16.44
N ALA A 447 12.20 6.03 -17.03
CA ALA A 447 13.49 5.35 -17.15
C ALA A 447 14.51 6.13 -18.00
N ALA A 448 14.04 6.74 -19.10
CA ALA A 448 14.88 7.57 -19.96
C ALA A 448 15.31 8.87 -19.27
N LEU A 449 14.45 9.48 -18.46
CA LEU A 449 14.83 10.59 -17.59
C LEU A 449 15.90 10.16 -16.59
N LEU A 450 15.70 9.03 -15.90
CA LEU A 450 16.64 8.50 -14.92
C LEU A 450 18.04 8.31 -15.51
N ALA A 451 18.16 7.80 -16.74
CA ALA A 451 19.46 7.61 -17.40
C ALA A 451 20.30 8.91 -17.56
N ASN A 452 19.69 10.09 -17.37
CA ASN A 452 20.36 11.38 -17.40
C ASN A 452 20.77 11.92 -16.03
N LEU A 453 20.55 11.17 -14.95
CA LEU A 453 20.81 11.57 -13.56
C LEU A 453 22.05 10.86 -12.98
N ASP A 454 22.64 11.43 -11.93
CA ASP A 454 23.82 10.86 -11.27
C ASP A 454 23.44 9.97 -10.08
N LEU A 455 22.32 10.29 -9.43
CA LEU A 455 21.83 9.63 -8.22
C LEU A 455 20.29 9.70 -8.18
N VAL A 456 19.67 8.70 -7.57
CA VAL A 456 18.26 8.76 -7.16
C VAL A 456 18.18 8.68 -5.64
N ILE A 457 17.51 9.63 -5.00
CA ILE A 457 17.14 9.59 -3.58
C ILE A 457 15.65 9.30 -3.50
N SER A 458 15.27 8.23 -2.82
CA SER A 458 13.87 7.81 -2.76
C SER A 458 13.50 7.22 -1.40
N VAL A 459 12.23 7.36 -1.01
CA VAL A 459 11.60 6.43 -0.06
C VAL A 459 11.34 5.09 -0.75
N ASP A 460 10.84 4.07 -0.04
CA ASP A 460 10.54 2.75 -0.60
C ASP A 460 9.41 2.76 -1.67
N SER A 461 9.78 3.09 -2.91
CA SER A 461 8.87 3.41 -4.01
C SER A 461 9.25 2.67 -5.30
N ALA A 462 8.34 2.66 -6.27
CA ALA A 462 8.60 2.09 -7.59
C ALA A 462 9.75 2.81 -8.33
N ALA A 463 10.00 4.10 -8.06
CA ALA A 463 11.13 4.83 -8.65
C ALA A 463 12.48 4.27 -8.16
N ALA A 464 12.57 3.86 -6.88
CA ALA A 464 13.77 3.22 -6.35
C ALA A 464 14.04 1.86 -7.02
N HIS A 465 12.99 1.07 -7.23
CA HIS A 465 13.10 -0.21 -7.95
C HIS A 465 13.48 -0.03 -9.41
N LEU A 466 12.91 0.97 -10.10
CA LEU A 466 13.26 1.29 -11.49
C LEU A 466 14.74 1.68 -11.60
N ALA A 467 15.20 2.62 -10.77
CA ALA A 467 16.59 3.06 -10.78
C ALA A 467 17.55 1.91 -10.42
N GLY A 468 17.21 1.10 -9.42
CA GLY A 468 17.95 -0.10 -9.05
C GLY A 468 18.04 -1.12 -10.19
N ALA A 469 16.93 -1.36 -10.90
CA ALA A 469 16.85 -2.28 -12.04
C ALA A 469 17.63 -1.79 -13.28
N LEU A 470 17.79 -0.48 -13.43
CA LEU A 470 18.67 0.16 -14.43
C LEU A 470 20.15 0.17 -14.00
N GLY A 471 20.46 -0.31 -12.80
CA GLY A 471 21.84 -0.34 -12.29
C GLY A 471 22.37 1.04 -11.91
N MET A 472 21.51 1.99 -11.56
CA MET A 472 21.92 3.32 -11.11
C MET A 472 22.30 3.37 -9.62
N PRO A 473 23.08 4.37 -9.17
CA PRO A 473 23.18 4.69 -7.75
C PRO A 473 21.82 5.09 -7.20
N VAL A 474 21.42 4.49 -6.07
CA VAL A 474 20.18 4.83 -5.37
C VAL A 474 20.45 4.97 -3.89
N TRP A 475 19.99 6.05 -3.28
CA TRP A 475 19.95 6.21 -1.83
C TRP A 475 18.51 6.05 -1.37
N LEU A 476 18.27 5.00 -0.60
CA LEU A 476 16.94 4.62 -0.15
C LEU A 476 16.75 4.99 1.31
N MET A 477 15.79 5.88 1.57
CA MET A 477 15.35 6.26 2.91
C MET A 477 14.30 5.27 3.40
N LEU A 478 14.57 4.65 4.55
CA LEU A 478 13.75 3.60 5.14
C LEU A 478 13.28 3.99 6.53
N ARG A 479 11.97 3.80 6.75
CA ARG A 479 11.35 3.82 8.08
C ARG A 479 11.94 2.74 8.99
N LEU A 480 11.76 2.89 10.30
CA LEU A 480 12.40 2.05 11.32
C LEU A 480 12.23 0.55 11.07
N GLU A 481 11.00 0.09 10.87
CA GLU A 481 10.71 -1.34 10.68
C GLU A 481 11.13 -1.86 9.28
N GLY A 482 11.46 -0.94 8.37
CA GLY A 482 11.83 -1.22 7.00
C GLY A 482 10.78 -2.01 6.21
N GLU A 483 11.28 -2.71 5.20
CA GLU A 483 10.56 -3.66 4.35
C GLU A 483 11.47 -4.90 4.20
N TRP A 484 10.87 -6.09 4.11
CA TRP A 484 11.63 -7.34 4.11
C TRP A 484 12.65 -7.43 2.98
N ARG A 485 12.41 -6.75 1.85
CA ARG A 485 13.33 -6.70 0.71
C ARG A 485 14.70 -6.13 1.08
N TRP A 486 14.73 -5.18 2.00
CA TRP A 486 15.95 -4.42 2.29
C TRP A 486 16.80 -5.05 3.40
N GLY A 487 16.35 -6.17 3.97
CA GLY A 487 17.07 -6.86 5.05
C GLY A 487 17.31 -5.99 6.28
N GLN A 488 18.22 -6.44 7.15
CA GLN A 488 18.64 -5.73 8.38
C GLN A 488 20.03 -5.09 8.29
N GLN A 489 20.74 -5.27 7.19
CA GLN A 489 22.05 -4.62 6.99
C GLN A 489 21.90 -3.10 7.00
N PRO A 490 22.82 -2.36 7.63
CA PRO A 490 22.62 -0.94 7.90
C PRO A 490 22.49 -0.12 6.61
N ASP A 491 23.35 -0.37 5.63
CA ASP A 491 23.56 0.51 4.48
C ASP A 491 23.53 -0.17 3.10
N ARG A 492 23.32 -1.49 3.02
CA ARG A 492 23.43 -2.27 1.76
C ARG A 492 22.16 -3.03 1.39
N SER A 493 21.89 -3.10 0.09
CA SER A 493 20.83 -3.92 -0.49
C SER A 493 21.38 -5.19 -1.14
N ALA A 494 20.78 -6.34 -0.83
CA ALA A 494 21.07 -7.60 -1.52
C ALA A 494 20.46 -7.68 -2.93
N TRP A 495 19.48 -6.82 -3.23
CA TRP A 495 18.81 -6.78 -4.54
C TRP A 495 19.51 -5.85 -5.53
N TYR A 496 20.04 -4.72 -5.04
CA TYR A 496 20.61 -3.66 -5.86
C TYR A 496 21.99 -3.26 -5.31
N PRO A 497 23.10 -3.78 -5.87
CA PRO A 497 24.45 -3.59 -5.31
C PRO A 497 24.92 -2.13 -5.22
N ARG A 498 24.39 -1.24 -6.07
CA ARG A 498 24.70 0.20 -6.06
C ARG A 498 23.75 1.03 -5.19
N MET A 499 22.84 0.39 -4.48
CA MET A 499 21.92 1.06 -3.56
C MET A 499 22.53 1.16 -2.17
N ARG A 500 22.50 2.37 -1.60
CA ARG A 500 22.82 2.66 -0.21
C ARG A 500 21.52 2.87 0.58
N LEU A 501 21.43 2.28 1.76
CA LEU A 501 20.27 2.42 2.65
C LEU A 501 20.55 3.45 3.75
N PHE A 502 19.53 4.24 4.10
CA PHE A 502 19.51 5.14 5.24
C PHE A 502 18.28 4.82 6.09
N ARG A 503 18.50 4.43 7.34
CA ARG A 503 17.45 3.87 8.19
C ARG A 503 17.13 4.80 9.35
N GLN A 504 15.85 5.06 9.52
CA GLN A 504 15.32 5.74 10.67
C GLN A 504 15.67 5.00 11.98
N ARG A 505 16.13 5.75 12.98
CA ARG A 505 16.47 5.23 14.32
C ARG A 505 15.28 5.22 15.27
N GLU A 506 14.40 6.20 15.13
CA GLU A 506 13.18 6.37 15.92
C GLU A 506 12.00 6.54 14.98
N ARG A 507 10.95 5.72 15.17
CA ARG A 507 9.81 5.70 14.27
C ARG A 507 9.16 7.08 14.14
N GLY A 508 8.98 7.53 12.91
CA GLY A 508 8.36 8.82 12.59
C GLY A 508 9.32 10.01 12.62
N ASN A 509 10.49 9.89 13.27
CA ASN A 509 11.53 10.91 13.24
C ASN A 509 12.46 10.69 12.04
N TRP A 510 12.44 11.61 11.08
CA TRP A 510 13.25 11.51 9.86
C TRP A 510 14.47 12.42 9.88
N ASP A 511 14.64 13.25 10.90
CA ASP A 511 15.64 14.32 10.92
C ASP A 511 17.06 13.76 10.77
N ASP A 512 17.42 12.76 11.57
CA ASP A 512 18.71 12.04 11.48
C ASP A 512 18.98 11.49 10.07
N VAL A 513 17.96 10.88 9.44
CA VAL A 513 18.08 10.31 8.09
C VAL A 513 18.33 11.41 7.06
N LEU A 514 17.62 12.51 7.17
CA LEU A 514 17.72 13.63 6.24
C LEU A 514 19.05 14.37 6.38
N GLU A 515 19.55 14.53 7.61
CA GLU A 515 20.88 15.07 7.87
C GLU A 515 21.99 14.19 7.31
N GLU A 516 21.90 12.87 7.52
CA GLU A 516 22.87 11.90 6.97
C GLU A 516 22.86 11.88 5.44
N VAL A 517 21.67 11.92 4.83
CA VAL A 517 21.53 12.01 3.38
C VAL A 517 22.12 13.32 2.87
N ALA A 518 21.78 14.46 3.48
CA ALA A 518 22.31 15.77 3.08
C ALA A 518 23.84 15.83 3.20
N ALA A 519 24.40 15.33 4.31
CA ALA A 519 25.83 15.22 4.50
C ALA A 519 26.49 14.32 3.46
N ALA A 520 25.86 13.19 3.11
CA ALA A 520 26.34 12.32 2.05
C ALA A 520 26.28 13.01 0.68
N VAL A 521 25.22 13.76 0.36
CA VAL A 521 25.12 14.51 -0.91
C VAL A 521 26.28 15.50 -0.99
N ARG A 522 26.57 16.24 0.09
CA ARG A 522 27.69 17.21 0.17
C ARG A 522 29.06 16.61 -0.19
N LEU A 523 29.24 15.30 -0.01
CA LEU A 523 30.48 14.59 -0.30
C LEU A 523 30.51 13.89 -1.67
N LEU A 524 29.49 14.09 -2.52
CA LEU A 524 29.49 13.52 -3.86
C LEU A 524 30.68 14.09 -4.66
N PRO A 525 31.48 13.24 -5.34
CA PRO A 525 32.65 13.68 -6.09
C PRO A 525 32.27 14.73 -7.13
N GLY A 526 32.95 15.88 -7.09
CA GLY A 526 32.63 17.05 -7.91
C GLY A 526 31.92 18.18 -7.17
N MET A 527 32.06 18.29 -5.85
CA MET A 527 31.61 19.45 -5.06
C MET A 527 32.71 20.06 -4.16
N ASP A 528 33.96 19.57 -4.28
CA ASP A 528 35.14 20.14 -3.63
C ASP A 528 35.96 21.00 -4.61
#